data_AF-A0A7S0BVU0-F1
#
_entry.id   AF-A0A7S0BVU0-F1
#
_cell.length_a   1.000
_cell.length_b   1.000
_cell.length_c   1.000
_cell.angle_alpha   90.00
_cell.angle_beta   90.00
_cell.angle_gamma   90.00
#
_symmetry.space_group_name_H-M   'P 1'
#
loop_
_entity.id
_entity.type
_entity.pdbx_description
1 polymer ?
#
loop_
_entity_poly.entity_id
_entity_poly.type
_entity_poly.pdbx_seq_one_letter_code
_entity_poly.pdbx_strand_id
1 'polypeptide(L)'
;GHLCAEQINIWTTLLRDPQISKKQWMMPFLPRVLVAYIDHMVRIRWADIYEGAHKFSAIVEESWDGQDEYESWLCNIRSKGSLLLRLIAKTDPEQAASILNTRVQNVLTNHGNGQPGDNLNPQTKGLTQLSYANIQFEGLQQPLDNILNGLPAWSLQAETGSNNGYPVDLKRAKIRTSVRSSLSQLANSLISWIPTDAWLRHRRA
;
A
#
# COMPACT_ATOMS: atom_id res chain seq x y z
N GLY A 1 8.72 -13.68 -11.52
CA GLY A 1 7.28 -13.29 -11.45
C GLY A 1 6.32 -14.32 -10.85
N HIS A 2 6.31 -15.57 -11.33
CA HIS A 2 5.27 -16.57 -10.99
C HIS A 2 5.18 -16.93 -9.49
N LEU A 3 6.33 -17.04 -8.79
CA LEU A 3 6.35 -17.36 -7.37
C LEU A 3 5.56 -16.36 -6.51
N CYS A 4 5.70 -15.06 -6.78
CA CYS A 4 4.96 -14.02 -6.05
C CYS A 4 3.44 -14.16 -6.27
N ALA A 5 3.01 -14.51 -7.48
CA ALA A 5 1.60 -14.71 -7.79
C ALA A 5 1.00 -15.90 -7.03
N GLU A 6 1.75 -17.00 -6.91
CA GLU A 6 1.32 -18.17 -6.13
C GLU A 6 1.37 -17.92 -4.64
N GLN A 7 2.35 -17.16 -4.15
CA GLN A 7 2.40 -16.75 -2.76
C GLN A 7 1.15 -15.96 -2.35
N ILE A 8 0.62 -15.06 -3.20
CA ILE A 8 -0.63 -14.33 -2.90
C ILE A 8 -1.79 -15.31 -2.67
N ASN A 9 -1.90 -16.35 -3.51
CA ASN A 9 -2.97 -17.34 -3.40
C ASN A 9 -2.87 -18.11 -2.07
N ILE A 10 -1.67 -18.51 -1.67
CA ILE A 10 -1.41 -19.21 -0.41
C ILE A 10 -1.80 -18.32 0.78
N TRP A 11 -1.28 -17.09 0.84
CA TRP A 11 -1.59 -16.16 1.93
C TRP A 11 -3.09 -15.87 2.02
N THR A 12 -3.74 -15.66 0.88
CA THR A 12 -5.19 -15.44 0.80
C THR A 12 -5.97 -16.64 1.34
N THR A 13 -5.58 -17.86 0.98
CA THR A 13 -6.23 -19.10 1.44
C THR A 13 -6.07 -19.27 2.95
N LEU A 14 -4.86 -19.07 3.48
CA LEU A 14 -4.57 -19.16 4.91
C LEU A 14 -5.37 -18.13 5.74
N LEU A 15 -5.49 -16.90 5.23
CA LEU A 15 -6.23 -15.84 5.92
C LEU A 15 -7.75 -16.00 5.84
N ARG A 16 -8.25 -16.71 4.82
CA ARG A 16 -9.68 -17.05 4.70
C ARG A 16 -10.09 -18.17 5.63
N ASP A 17 -9.17 -19.08 5.97
CA ASP A 17 -9.45 -20.19 6.87
C ASP A 17 -9.70 -19.68 8.31
N PRO A 18 -10.92 -19.85 8.87
CA PRO A 18 -11.22 -19.47 10.25
C PRO A 18 -10.40 -20.23 11.29
N GLN A 19 -9.98 -21.46 11.00
CA GLN A 19 -9.20 -22.27 11.93
C GLN A 19 -7.76 -21.76 12.08
N ILE A 20 -7.23 -21.12 11.05
CA ILE A 20 -5.88 -20.52 11.05
C ILE A 20 -5.96 -19.08 11.54
N SER A 21 -6.85 -18.27 10.96
CA SER A 21 -6.98 -16.84 11.29
C SER A 21 -7.36 -16.59 12.75
N LYS A 22 -8.25 -17.39 13.34
CA LYS A 22 -8.65 -17.25 14.76
C LYS A 22 -7.53 -17.61 15.74
N LYS A 23 -6.61 -18.50 15.35
CA LYS A 23 -5.49 -18.93 16.20
C LYS A 23 -4.34 -17.92 16.24
N GLN A 24 -4.42 -16.85 15.44
CA GLN A 24 -3.44 -15.77 15.41
C GLN A 24 -2.01 -16.19 15.04
N TRP A 25 -1.79 -17.42 14.55
CA TRP A 25 -0.47 -17.94 14.17
C TRP A 25 0.22 -17.12 13.08
N MET A 26 -0.57 -16.50 12.22
CA MET A 26 -0.05 -15.71 11.10
C MET A 26 0.37 -14.29 11.51
N MET A 27 -0.13 -13.76 12.64
CA MET A 27 0.03 -12.37 13.07
C MET A 27 1.50 -11.87 13.02
N PRO A 28 2.52 -12.64 13.48
CA PRO A 28 3.90 -12.17 13.45
C PRO A 28 4.45 -11.92 12.04
N PHE A 29 3.86 -12.55 11.01
CA PHE A 29 4.33 -12.49 9.64
C PHE A 29 3.58 -11.46 8.80
N LEU A 30 2.33 -11.12 9.17
CA LEU A 30 1.48 -10.22 8.39
C LEU A 30 2.10 -8.85 8.10
N PRO A 31 2.83 -8.20 9.03
CA PRO A 31 3.51 -6.93 8.74
C PRO A 31 4.49 -7.04 7.58
N ARG A 32 5.30 -8.10 7.54
CA ARG A 32 6.31 -8.31 6.48
C ARG A 32 5.66 -8.61 5.14
N VAL A 33 4.61 -9.43 5.16
CA VAL A 33 3.82 -9.75 3.96
C VAL A 33 3.17 -8.48 3.41
N LEU A 34 2.58 -7.66 4.29
CA LEU A 34 1.94 -6.42 3.90
C LEU A 34 2.93 -5.45 3.23
N VAL A 35 4.08 -5.20 3.86
CA VAL A 35 5.12 -4.31 3.31
C VAL A 35 5.59 -4.81 1.94
N ALA A 36 5.91 -6.10 1.82
CA ALA A 36 6.38 -6.68 0.56
C ALA A 36 5.36 -6.49 -0.58
N TYR A 37 4.08 -6.76 -0.32
CA TYR A 37 3.05 -6.61 -1.36
C TYR A 37 2.73 -5.14 -1.68
N ILE A 38 2.79 -4.23 -0.70
CA ILE A 38 2.68 -2.79 -0.97
C ILE A 38 3.81 -2.33 -1.91
N ASP A 39 5.03 -2.78 -1.67
CA ASP A 39 6.18 -2.41 -2.51
C ASP A 39 6.04 -3.00 -3.94
N HIS A 40 5.47 -4.20 -4.08
CA HIS A 40 5.14 -4.78 -5.39
C HIS A 40 4.01 -4.05 -6.15
N MET A 41 3.23 -3.18 -5.49
CA MET A 41 2.23 -2.36 -6.19
C MET A 41 2.87 -1.22 -6.98
N VAL A 42 4.13 -0.86 -6.69
CA VAL A 42 4.85 0.20 -7.41
C VAL A 42 5.41 -0.38 -8.70
N ARG A 43 5.08 0.26 -9.83
CA ARG A 43 5.61 -0.11 -11.15
C ARG A 43 7.11 0.21 -11.20
N ILE A 44 7.90 -0.67 -11.81
CA ILE A 44 9.28 -0.36 -12.19
C ILE A 44 9.28 0.09 -13.65
N ARG A 45 10.04 1.14 -13.98
CA ARG A 45 10.15 1.57 -15.38
C ARG A 45 11.05 0.61 -16.11
N TRP A 46 10.60 0.16 -17.28
CA TRP A 46 11.36 -0.79 -18.07
C TRP A 46 12.70 -0.21 -18.55
N ALA A 47 12.78 1.10 -18.79
CA ALA A 47 14.04 1.78 -19.07
C ALA A 47 15.07 1.62 -17.93
N ASP A 48 14.64 1.70 -16.66
CA ASP A 48 15.54 1.51 -15.52
C ASP A 48 16.05 0.06 -15.42
N ILE A 49 15.29 -0.90 -15.97
CA ILE A 49 15.69 -2.30 -16.06
C ILE A 49 16.84 -2.43 -17.07
N TYR A 50 16.62 -1.99 -18.31
CA TYR A 50 17.61 -2.03 -19.38
C TYR A 50 18.90 -1.28 -19.06
N GLU A 51 18.80 -0.15 -18.36
CA GLU A 51 19.97 0.64 -17.95
C GLU A 51 20.68 0.07 -16.70
N GLY A 52 20.15 -0.99 -16.09
CA GLY A 52 20.68 -1.56 -14.85
C GLY A 52 20.55 -0.62 -13.64
N ALA A 53 19.72 0.41 -13.74
CA ALA A 53 19.55 1.44 -12.71
C ALA A 53 18.69 0.98 -11.53
N HIS A 54 17.85 -0.05 -11.72
CA HIS A 54 17.02 -0.60 -10.65
C HIS A 54 17.70 -1.77 -9.93
N LYS A 55 17.59 -1.83 -8.60
CA LYS A 55 18.19 -2.90 -7.77
C LYS A 55 17.74 -4.33 -8.11
N PHE A 56 16.65 -4.46 -8.87
CA PHE A 56 16.09 -5.76 -9.28
C PHE A 56 16.24 -6.03 -10.79
N SER A 57 17.01 -5.23 -11.54
CA SER A 57 17.11 -5.35 -13.00
C SER A 57 17.36 -6.78 -13.45
N ALA A 58 18.40 -7.45 -12.93
CA ALA A 58 18.73 -8.83 -13.30
C ALA A 58 17.56 -9.82 -13.11
N ILE A 59 16.87 -9.76 -11.97
CA ILE A 59 15.75 -10.68 -11.67
C ILE A 59 14.54 -10.38 -12.55
N VAL A 60 14.31 -9.11 -12.90
CA VAL A 60 13.21 -8.70 -13.78
C VAL A 60 13.47 -9.15 -15.21
N GLU A 61 14.68 -8.94 -15.73
CA GLU A 61 15.07 -9.40 -17.08
C GLU A 61 15.02 -10.93 -17.20
N GLU A 62 15.39 -11.67 -16.15
CA GLU A 62 15.26 -13.13 -16.13
C GLU A 62 13.80 -13.60 -15.99
N SER A 63 12.89 -12.74 -15.50
CA SER A 63 11.52 -13.11 -15.21
C SER A 63 10.53 -12.83 -16.35
N TRP A 64 10.83 -11.88 -17.23
CA TRP A 64 9.93 -11.42 -18.30
C TRP A 64 10.72 -11.01 -19.53
N ASP A 65 10.19 -11.35 -20.71
CA ASP A 65 10.86 -11.08 -21.99
C ASP A 65 10.78 -9.59 -22.40
N GLY A 66 9.87 -8.83 -21.80
CA GLY A 66 9.64 -7.43 -22.16
C GLY A 66 8.66 -6.69 -21.25
N GLN A 67 8.54 -5.38 -21.52
CA GLN A 67 7.66 -4.48 -20.77
C GLN A 67 6.20 -4.96 -20.75
N ASP A 68 5.66 -5.39 -21.90
CA ASP A 68 4.25 -5.78 -22.02
C ASP A 68 3.91 -6.98 -21.12
N GLU A 69 4.81 -7.96 -21.05
CA GLU A 69 4.64 -9.14 -20.20
C GLU A 69 4.73 -8.77 -18.72
N TYR A 70 5.69 -7.91 -18.35
CA TYR A 70 5.82 -7.38 -17.00
C TYR A 70 4.58 -6.58 -16.58
N GLU A 71 4.05 -5.71 -17.45
CA GLU A 71 2.85 -4.92 -17.16
C GLU A 71 1.60 -5.80 -17.02
N SER A 72 1.47 -6.83 -17.85
CA SER A 72 0.42 -7.85 -17.72
C SER A 72 0.51 -8.58 -16.38
N TRP A 73 1.72 -9.01 -15.98
CA TRP A 73 1.94 -9.63 -14.68
C TRP A 73 1.62 -8.67 -13.53
N LEU A 74 2.05 -7.41 -13.61
CA LEU A 74 1.81 -6.39 -12.58
C LEU A 74 0.31 -6.14 -12.41
N CYS A 75 -0.44 -6.08 -13.50
CA CYS A 75 -1.91 -5.96 -13.48
C CYS A 75 -2.56 -7.15 -12.74
N ASN A 76 -2.12 -8.37 -13.03
CA ASN A 76 -2.61 -9.58 -12.36
C ASN A 76 -2.27 -9.59 -10.86
N ILE A 77 -1.03 -9.25 -10.49
CA ILE A 77 -0.60 -9.14 -9.09
C ILE A 77 -1.39 -8.09 -8.33
N ARG A 78 -1.59 -6.91 -8.92
CA ARG A 78 -2.42 -5.83 -8.36
C ARG A 78 -3.84 -6.32 -8.11
N SER A 79 -4.45 -7.00 -9.09
CA SER A 79 -5.79 -7.57 -8.96
C SER A 79 -5.89 -8.55 -7.77
N LYS A 80 -5.01 -9.56 -7.72
CA LYS A 80 -4.99 -10.56 -6.63
C LYS A 80 -4.63 -9.95 -5.27
N GLY A 81 -3.68 -9.01 -5.26
CA GLY A 81 -3.22 -8.32 -4.06
C GLY A 81 -4.31 -7.53 -3.36
N SER A 82 -5.29 -7.00 -4.09
CA SER A 82 -6.43 -6.26 -3.51
C SER A 82 -7.14 -7.03 -2.39
N LEU A 83 -7.41 -8.31 -2.63
CA LEU A 83 -8.05 -9.17 -1.65
C LEU A 83 -7.14 -9.49 -0.47
N LEU A 84 -5.86 -9.77 -0.74
CA LEU A 84 -4.89 -10.06 0.30
C LEU A 84 -4.73 -8.88 1.26
N LEU A 85 -4.58 -7.67 0.74
CA LEU A 85 -4.45 -6.44 1.55
C LEU A 85 -5.68 -6.23 2.44
N ARG A 86 -6.90 -6.44 1.91
CA ARG A 86 -8.14 -6.39 2.69
C ARG A 86 -8.17 -7.44 3.80
N LEU A 87 -7.77 -8.67 3.52
CA LEU A 87 -7.75 -9.75 4.50
C LEU A 87 -6.73 -9.52 5.62
N ILE A 88 -5.55 -8.98 5.28
CA ILE A 88 -4.54 -8.58 6.27
C ILE A 88 -5.10 -7.46 7.15
N ALA A 89 -5.65 -6.40 6.56
CA ALA A 89 -6.24 -5.28 7.31
C ALA A 89 -7.39 -5.72 8.24
N LYS A 90 -8.19 -6.71 7.82
CA LYS A 90 -9.23 -7.30 8.65
C LYS A 90 -8.67 -8.08 9.84
N THR A 91 -7.56 -8.78 9.62
CA THR A 91 -6.94 -9.68 10.61
C THR A 91 -6.07 -8.94 11.62
N ASP A 92 -5.29 -7.97 11.13
CA ASP A 92 -4.38 -7.14 11.91
C ASP A 92 -4.56 -5.65 11.56
N PRO A 93 -5.65 -5.03 12.01
CA PRO A 93 -5.96 -3.64 11.67
C PRO A 93 -4.95 -2.64 12.24
N GLU A 94 -4.36 -2.94 13.40
CA GLU A 94 -3.36 -2.08 14.04
C GLU A 94 -2.11 -1.94 13.17
N GLN A 95 -1.52 -3.07 12.77
CA GLN A 95 -0.32 -3.03 11.94
C GLN A 95 -0.63 -2.51 10.54
N ALA A 96 -1.79 -2.88 9.98
CA ALA A 96 -2.16 -2.42 8.64
C ALA A 96 -2.30 -0.90 8.56
N ALA A 97 -2.96 -0.27 9.53
CA ALA A 97 -3.11 1.19 9.58
C ALA A 97 -1.75 1.89 9.80
N SER A 98 -0.91 1.36 10.68
CA SER A 98 0.41 1.91 10.98
C SER A 98 1.36 1.85 9.76
N ILE A 99 1.42 0.70 9.08
CA ILE A 99 2.23 0.50 7.88
C ILE A 99 1.75 1.40 6.73
N LEU A 100 0.42 1.48 6.53
CA LEU A 100 -0.14 2.36 5.51
C LEU A 100 0.21 3.82 5.78
N ASN A 101 0.04 4.30 7.02
CA ASN A 101 0.44 5.65 7.42
C ASN A 101 1.92 5.89 7.12
N THR A 102 2.81 5.02 7.61
CA THR A 102 4.25 5.11 7.38
C THR A 102 4.60 5.19 5.90
N ARG A 103 3.96 4.34 5.07
CA ARG A 103 4.17 4.35 3.62
C ARG A 103 3.74 5.66 2.98
N VAL A 104 2.58 6.21 3.36
CA VAL A 104 2.10 7.51 2.87
C VAL A 104 3.05 8.64 3.29
N GLN A 105 3.48 8.69 4.55
CA GLN A 105 4.44 9.69 5.03
C GLN A 105 5.74 9.63 4.23
N ASN A 106 6.27 8.43 3.97
CA ASN A 106 7.50 8.25 3.21
C ASN A 106 7.37 8.78 1.78
N VAL A 107 6.26 8.50 1.10
CA VAL A 107 6.03 9.02 -0.27
C VAL A 107 5.86 10.53 -0.26
N LEU A 108 5.10 11.10 0.69
CA LEU A 108 4.94 12.55 0.80
C LEU A 108 6.27 13.25 1.11
N THR A 109 7.09 12.67 1.98
CA THR A 109 8.38 13.23 2.39
C THR A 109 9.38 13.22 1.23
N ASN A 110 9.47 12.10 0.51
CA ASN A 110 10.48 11.92 -0.54
C ASN A 110 10.03 12.45 -1.90
N HIS A 111 8.71 12.46 -2.17
CA HIS A 111 8.15 12.69 -3.50
C HIS A 111 7.02 13.74 -3.51
N GLY A 112 6.61 14.28 -2.36
CA GLY A 112 5.49 15.23 -2.27
C GLY A 112 5.65 16.51 -3.09
N ASN A 113 6.89 16.93 -3.35
CA ASN A 113 7.20 18.06 -4.24
C ASN A 113 7.66 17.60 -5.63
N GLY A 114 7.38 16.34 -6.01
CA GLY A 114 7.70 15.85 -7.34
C GLY A 114 9.18 15.51 -7.55
N GLN A 115 9.90 15.23 -6.46
CA GLN A 115 11.29 14.80 -6.53
C GLN A 115 11.40 13.28 -6.71
N PRO A 116 12.39 12.76 -7.46
CA PRO A 116 13.29 13.51 -8.32
C PRO A 116 12.52 14.19 -9.47
N GLY A 117 12.94 15.39 -9.88
CA GLY A 117 12.34 16.15 -10.99
C GLY A 117 12.65 15.54 -12.35
N ASP A 118 12.35 14.26 -12.53
CA ASP A 118 12.65 13.45 -13.69
C ASP A 118 11.45 13.33 -14.63
N ASN A 119 11.71 13.00 -15.90
CA ASN A 119 10.68 12.81 -16.93
C ASN A 119 9.64 13.94 -16.94
N LEU A 120 10.13 15.18 -17.02
CA LEU A 120 9.30 16.38 -17.09
C LEU A 120 8.78 16.59 -18.51
N ASN A 121 7.53 17.04 -18.63
CA ASN A 121 6.98 17.49 -19.89
C ASN A 121 7.80 18.70 -20.38
N PRO A 122 8.34 18.67 -21.62
CA PRO A 122 9.21 19.74 -22.13
C PRO A 122 8.54 21.12 -22.15
N GLN A 123 7.21 21.17 -22.35
CA GLN A 123 6.42 22.39 -22.51
C GLN A 123 5.88 22.91 -21.18
N THR A 124 5.28 22.05 -20.37
CA THR A 124 4.62 22.47 -19.12
C THR A 124 5.53 22.38 -17.89
N LYS A 125 6.70 21.73 -18.02
CA LYS A 125 7.60 21.38 -16.91
C LYS A 125 6.95 20.57 -15.78
N GLY A 126 5.75 20.03 -15.99
CA GLY A 126 5.08 19.11 -15.06
C GLY A 126 5.64 17.69 -15.18
N LEU A 127 5.51 16.90 -14.12
CA LEU A 127 5.89 15.48 -14.15
C LEU A 127 5.00 14.71 -15.14
N THR A 128 5.61 13.80 -15.90
CA THR A 128 4.87 12.83 -16.72
C THR A 128 4.54 11.57 -15.92
N GLN A 129 3.78 10.66 -16.54
CA GLN A 129 3.48 9.34 -15.97
C GLN A 129 4.73 8.47 -15.73
N LEU A 130 5.84 8.78 -16.40
CA LEU A 130 7.13 8.09 -16.26
C LEU A 130 8.01 8.69 -15.17
N SER A 131 7.60 9.79 -14.54
CA SER A 131 8.33 10.33 -13.39
C SER A 131 8.29 9.35 -12.23
N TYR A 132 9.43 9.19 -11.56
CA TYR A 132 9.54 8.32 -10.40
C TYR A 132 8.57 8.76 -9.28
N ALA A 133 8.44 10.06 -9.03
CA ALA A 133 7.49 10.58 -8.05
C ALA A 133 6.05 10.18 -8.39
N ASN A 134 5.62 10.37 -9.64
CA ASN A 134 4.26 9.99 -10.05
C ASN A 134 4.02 8.49 -9.90
N ILE A 135 4.98 7.65 -10.27
CA ILE A 135 4.91 6.18 -10.13
C ILE A 135 4.76 5.77 -8.65
N GLN A 136 5.47 6.43 -7.72
CA GLN A 136 5.33 6.16 -6.29
C GLN A 136 3.92 6.49 -5.80
N PHE A 137 3.33 7.60 -6.24
CA PHE A 137 1.95 7.95 -5.88
C PHE A 137 0.91 7.01 -6.50
N GLU A 138 1.08 6.62 -7.76
CA GLU A 138 0.20 5.63 -8.40
C GLU A 138 0.23 4.29 -7.66
N GLY A 139 1.42 3.86 -7.24
CA GLY A 139 1.60 2.64 -6.45
C GLY A 139 0.91 2.68 -5.07
N LEU A 140 0.57 3.86 -4.54
CA LEU A 140 -0.17 3.98 -3.27
C LEU A 140 -1.67 3.82 -3.39
N GLN A 141 -2.25 4.11 -4.55
CA GLN A 141 -3.71 4.19 -4.71
C GLN A 141 -4.39 2.91 -4.23
N GLN A 142 -3.90 1.77 -4.70
CA GLN A 142 -4.51 0.48 -4.43
C GLN A 142 -4.27 -0.03 -3.00
N PRO A 143 -3.06 0.08 -2.41
CA PRO A 143 -2.86 -0.12 -0.98
C PRO A 143 -3.78 0.72 -0.09
N LEU A 144 -3.88 2.02 -0.37
CA LEU A 144 -4.72 2.95 0.38
C LEU A 144 -6.18 2.49 0.36
N ASP A 145 -6.72 2.25 -0.83
CA ASP A 145 -8.11 1.84 -1.01
C ASP A 145 -8.41 0.48 -0.33
N ASN A 146 -7.58 -0.54 -0.57
CA ASN A 146 -7.86 -1.87 -0.06
C ASN A 146 -7.64 -2.01 1.44
N ILE A 147 -6.63 -1.34 2.01
CA ILE A 147 -6.39 -1.42 3.45
C ILE A 147 -7.50 -0.68 4.19
N LEU A 148 -7.85 0.54 3.77
CA LEU A 148 -8.92 1.31 4.41
C LEU A 148 -10.27 0.60 4.35
N ASN A 149 -10.64 0.04 3.19
CA ASN A 149 -11.86 -0.75 3.04
C ASN A 149 -11.79 -2.15 3.70
N GLY A 150 -10.59 -2.60 4.07
CA GLY A 150 -10.37 -3.85 4.79
C GLY A 150 -10.47 -3.72 6.31
N LEU A 151 -10.34 -2.50 6.85
CA LEU A 151 -10.43 -2.26 8.29
C LEU A 151 -11.84 -2.60 8.80
N PRO A 152 -11.96 -3.39 9.88
CA PRO A 152 -13.26 -3.76 10.42
C PRO A 152 -13.92 -2.56 11.11
N ALA A 153 -15.25 -2.43 11.00
CA ALA A 153 -15.98 -1.29 11.59
C ALA A 153 -15.70 -1.08 13.08
N TRP A 154 -15.53 -2.17 13.84
CA TRP A 154 -15.21 -2.10 15.27
C TRP A 154 -13.87 -1.43 15.55
N SER A 155 -12.89 -1.46 14.63
CA SER A 155 -11.60 -0.79 14.83
C SER A 155 -11.67 0.72 14.60
N LEU A 156 -12.76 1.22 14.00
CA LEU A 156 -12.97 2.62 13.64
C LEU A 156 -13.93 3.35 14.59
N GLN A 157 -14.94 2.63 15.09
CA GLN A 157 -15.98 3.20 15.95
C GLN A 157 -15.39 3.81 17.23
N ALA A 158 -15.85 5.03 17.55
CA ALA A 158 -15.65 5.60 18.88
C ALA A 158 -16.38 4.73 19.91
N GLU A 159 -15.92 4.74 21.17
CA GLU A 159 -16.67 4.09 22.25
C GLU A 159 -18.04 4.76 22.38
N THR A 160 -19.04 4.21 21.71
CA THR A 160 -20.43 4.51 22.02
C THR A 160 -20.68 3.91 23.39
N GLY A 161 -20.67 4.76 24.41
CA GLY A 161 -20.99 4.34 25.77
C GLY A 161 -22.33 3.63 25.81
N SER A 162 -22.32 2.36 26.16
CA SER A 162 -23.42 1.71 26.86
C SER A 162 -22.86 0.56 27.68
N ASN A 163 -22.70 0.85 28.97
CA ASN A 163 -22.56 -0.11 30.05
C ASN A 163 -23.73 -1.10 30.02
N ASN A 164 -23.52 -2.30 29.48
CA ASN A 164 -24.40 -3.46 29.72
C ASN A 164 -23.69 -4.53 30.58
N GLY A 165 -22.83 -4.11 31.50
CA GLY A 165 -22.17 -5.02 32.45
C GLY A 165 -21.13 -5.99 31.84
N TYR A 166 -20.88 -5.92 30.54
CA TYR A 166 -19.83 -6.70 29.89
C TYR A 166 -18.48 -5.96 29.98
N PRO A 167 -17.39 -6.65 30.36
CA PRO A 167 -16.08 -6.04 30.44
C PRO A 167 -15.67 -5.49 29.06
N VAL A 168 -15.22 -4.24 29.05
CA VAL A 168 -14.58 -3.63 27.86
C VAL A 168 -13.43 -4.53 27.44
N ASP A 169 -13.45 -5.02 26.20
CA ASP A 169 -12.34 -5.76 25.62
C ASP A 169 -11.14 -4.81 25.48
N LEU A 170 -10.30 -4.76 26.52
CA LEU A 170 -9.13 -3.90 26.63
C LEU A 170 -8.18 -4.05 25.43
N LYS A 171 -8.10 -5.26 24.85
CA LYS A 171 -7.28 -5.52 23.65
C LYS A 171 -7.86 -4.79 22.45
N ARG A 172 -9.17 -4.89 22.21
CA ARG A 172 -9.84 -4.13 21.14
C ARG A 172 -9.79 -2.63 21.38
N ALA A 173 -9.92 -2.16 22.62
CA ALA A 173 -9.80 -0.74 22.94
C ALA A 173 -8.41 -0.19 22.57
N LYS A 174 -7.34 -0.91 22.92
CA LYS A 174 -5.96 -0.54 22.52
C LYS A 174 -5.81 -0.49 21.00
N ILE A 175 -6.28 -1.51 20.29
CA ILE A 175 -6.22 -1.58 18.82
C ILE A 175 -6.96 -0.38 18.20
N ARG A 176 -8.18 -0.06 18.68
CA ARG A 176 -8.95 1.10 18.19
C ARG A 176 -8.16 2.41 18.33
N THR A 177 -7.60 2.65 19.51
CA THR A 177 -6.82 3.87 19.75
C THR A 177 -5.62 3.96 18.81
N SER A 178 -4.91 2.85 18.59
CA SER A 178 -3.75 2.77 17.68
C SER A 178 -4.13 3.01 16.22
N VAL A 179 -5.21 2.37 15.75
CA VAL A 179 -5.75 2.55 14.39
C VAL A 179 -6.19 3.99 14.19
N ARG A 180 -6.98 4.56 15.11
CA ARG A 180 -7.48 5.94 15.01
C ARG A 180 -6.33 6.95 15.02
N SER A 181 -5.29 6.73 15.83
CA SER A 181 -4.11 7.58 15.84
C SER A 181 -3.41 7.56 14.47
N SER A 182 -3.16 6.36 13.93
CA SER A 182 -2.51 6.19 12.62
C SER A 182 -3.32 6.82 11.48
N LEU A 183 -4.65 6.63 11.48
CA LEU A 183 -5.53 7.21 10.46
C LEU A 183 -5.64 8.73 10.59
N SER A 184 -5.65 9.26 11.82
CA SER A 184 -5.65 10.71 12.06
C SER A 184 -4.35 11.35 11.55
N GLN A 185 -3.20 10.71 11.80
CA GLN A 185 -1.91 11.16 11.27
C GLN A 185 -1.87 11.10 9.73
N LEU A 186 -2.37 10.01 9.15
CA LEU A 186 -2.46 9.86 7.69
C LEU A 186 -3.33 10.97 7.09
N ALA A 187 -4.51 11.21 7.65
CA ALA A 187 -5.41 12.26 7.19
C ALA A 187 -4.77 13.65 7.32
N ASN A 188 -4.16 13.94 8.46
CA ASN A 188 -3.47 15.21 8.69
C ASN A 188 -2.36 15.44 7.67
N SER A 189 -1.52 14.44 7.38
CA SER A 189 -0.44 14.60 6.41
C SER A 189 -0.94 14.80 4.98
N LEU A 190 -2.06 14.16 4.60
CA LEU A 190 -2.68 14.41 3.29
C LEU A 190 -3.30 15.81 3.21
N ILE A 191 -3.94 16.29 4.28
CA ILE A 191 -4.58 17.62 4.32
C ILE A 191 -3.53 18.73 4.40
N SER A 192 -2.47 18.54 5.18
CA SER A 192 -1.38 19.52 5.32
C SER A 192 -0.41 19.50 4.15
N TRP A 193 -0.51 18.54 3.24
CA TRP A 193 0.35 18.48 2.08
C TRP A 193 -0.04 19.56 1.07
N ILE A 194 0.81 20.59 1.00
CA ILE A 194 0.73 21.68 0.03
C ILE A 194 1.92 21.50 -0.91
N PRO A 195 1.73 20.86 -2.09
CA PRO A 195 2.80 20.67 -3.05
C PRO A 195 3.29 22.05 -3.54
N THR A 196 4.59 22.32 -3.41
CA THR A 196 5.18 23.57 -3.90
C THR A 196 5.29 23.59 -5.42
N ASP A 197 5.50 22.42 -6.02
CA ASP A 197 5.68 22.26 -7.46
C ASP A 197 4.36 21.93 -8.17
N ALA A 198 4.09 22.65 -9.26
CA ALA A 198 2.81 22.70 -9.99
C ALA A 198 2.37 21.40 -10.68
N TRP A 199 3.05 20.27 -10.46
CA TRP A 199 2.82 19.02 -11.20
C TRP A 199 1.44 18.39 -10.91
N LEU A 200 0.82 18.71 -9.77
CA LEU A 200 -0.57 18.30 -9.48
C LEU A 200 -1.64 19.16 -10.17
N ARG A 201 -1.30 20.37 -10.66
CA ARG A 201 -2.29 21.26 -11.32
C ARG A 201 -2.82 20.70 -12.64
N HIS A 202 -2.13 19.74 -13.25
CA HIS A 202 -2.42 19.26 -14.60
C HIS A 202 -3.12 17.88 -14.64
N ARG A 203 -3.47 17.28 -13.49
CA ARG A 203 -4.25 16.02 -13.46
C ARG A 203 -5.74 16.18 -13.86
N ARG A 204 -6.21 17.41 -14.06
CA ARG A 204 -7.60 17.74 -14.45
C ARG A 204 -7.70 18.54 -15.75
N ALA A 205 -6.77 18.37 -16.69
CA ALA A 205 -6.90 18.89 -18.05
C ALA A 205 -7.14 17.74 -19.02
#